data_AF-A0A7S4CY81-F1
#
_entry.id   AF-A0A7S4CY81-F1
#
_cell.length_a   1.000
_cell.length_b   1.000
_cell.length_c   1.000
_cell.angle_alpha   90.00
_cell.angle_beta   90.00
_cell.angle_gamma   90.00
#
_symmetry.space_group_name_H-M   'P 1'
#
loop_
_entity.id
_entity.type
_entity.pdbx_description
1 polymer ?
#
loop_
_entity_poly.entity_id
_entity_poly.type
_entity_poly.pdbx_seq_one_letter_code
_entity_poly.pdbx_strand_id
1 'polypeptide(L)'
;IFFRRTTMPLVNIGPGFYNIRAPFKVAAGLIDVGTHMSICRLTNGNYLVIDTVNLDAQLKSEIDALTNGGSKIQAVVATHPFHTLAFRGFYSHYPNAKYYGTPRHLRVIPEIPWVGDLQCPKTRALWEPDVFMRIPAGSEFVDPKPELSNHFSNVFVYHVESKTVHNDDTILFSDNPGWLLKMLGFKDGTMMFHPSLKGPGLYPTKDAPLQFKAWLEQLLQDWDFENLCSAHNGCRVGGARDMVAELLHKATPKLQKISDSNAKGKPQPISVGAWGKDQSNVECG
;
A
#
# COMPACT_ATOMS: atom_id res chain seq x y z
N ILE A 1 1.11 23.40 -27.22
CA ILE A 1 2.04 22.65 -26.34
C ILE A 1 1.24 21.50 -25.75
N PHE A 2 1.36 20.30 -26.32
CA PHE A 2 0.71 19.11 -25.75
C PHE A 2 1.48 18.75 -24.47
N PHE A 3 0.91 19.06 -23.30
CA PHE A 3 1.42 18.50 -22.05
C PHE A 3 1.23 16.98 -22.13
N ARG A 4 2.34 16.25 -22.27
CA ARG A 4 2.32 14.78 -22.21
C ARG A 4 1.91 14.39 -20.81
N ARG A 5 0.73 13.77 -20.69
CA ARG A 5 0.20 13.22 -19.44
C ARG A 5 1.24 12.26 -18.84
N THR A 6 1.68 12.55 -17.62
CA THR A 6 2.63 11.70 -16.89
C THR A 6 1.92 10.74 -15.94
N THR A 7 0.77 11.13 -15.37
CA THR A 7 -0.07 10.27 -14.53
C THR A 7 -1.09 9.48 -15.34
N MET A 8 -1.37 8.22 -15.00
CA MET A 8 -2.41 7.46 -15.69
C MET A 8 -3.82 7.98 -15.35
N PRO A 9 -4.82 7.77 -16.23
CA PRO A 9 -6.23 7.98 -15.90
C PRO A 9 -6.72 7.15 -14.73
N LEU A 10 -7.86 7.58 -14.17
CA LEU A 10 -8.66 6.72 -13.29
C LEU A 10 -9.00 5.43 -14.03
N VAL A 11 -8.45 4.32 -13.56
CA VAL A 11 -8.78 2.97 -14.05
C VAL A 11 -9.84 2.39 -13.15
N ASN A 12 -11.00 2.07 -13.71
CA ASN A 12 -12.05 1.36 -12.99
C ASN A 12 -11.61 -0.11 -12.79
N ILE A 13 -11.45 -0.52 -11.53
CA ILE A 13 -11.07 -1.90 -11.14
C ILE A 13 -12.31 -2.76 -10.88
N GLY A 14 -13.38 -2.13 -10.37
CA GLY A 14 -14.65 -2.76 -10.05
C GLY A 14 -15.68 -1.71 -9.65
N PRO A 15 -16.95 -2.10 -9.40
CA PRO A 15 -18.03 -1.17 -9.06
C PRO A 15 -17.63 -0.12 -8.02
N GLY A 16 -17.57 1.14 -8.43
CA GLY A 16 -17.25 2.26 -7.55
C GLY A 16 -15.79 2.32 -7.07
N PHE A 17 -14.87 1.51 -7.58
CA PHE A 17 -13.45 1.50 -7.18
C PHE A 17 -12.54 1.87 -8.36
N TYR A 18 -11.77 2.93 -8.17
CA TYR A 18 -10.84 3.47 -9.15
C TYR A 18 -9.41 3.39 -8.62
N ASN A 19 -8.47 2.96 -9.45
CA ASN A 19 -7.04 3.01 -9.15
C ASN A 19 -6.35 3.99 -10.09
N ILE A 20 -5.33 4.68 -9.58
CA ILE A 20 -4.55 5.66 -10.31
C ILE A 20 -3.08 5.34 -10.10
N ARG A 21 -2.31 5.29 -11.19
CA ARG A 21 -0.85 5.14 -11.18
C ARG A 21 -0.17 6.43 -11.60
N ALA A 22 0.66 7.00 -10.75
CA ALA A 22 1.57 8.09 -11.08
C ALA A 22 3.01 7.56 -11.23
N PRO A 23 3.91 8.29 -11.92
CA PRO A 23 5.31 7.90 -12.02
C PRO A 23 6.02 8.00 -10.68
N PHE A 24 6.81 6.98 -10.35
CA PHE A 24 7.75 7.00 -9.24
C PHE A 24 9.02 6.29 -9.68
N LYS A 25 10.08 7.09 -9.89
CA LYS A 25 11.30 6.60 -10.51
C LYS A 25 12.40 6.38 -9.47
N VAL A 26 12.94 5.18 -9.48
CA VAL A 26 14.06 4.75 -8.64
C VAL A 26 15.32 4.53 -9.50
N ALA A 27 16.44 4.17 -8.86
CA ALA A 27 17.71 3.92 -9.53
C ALA A 27 18.14 5.09 -10.45
N ALA A 28 18.18 6.30 -9.90
CA ALA A 28 18.51 7.54 -10.62
C ALA A 28 17.64 7.81 -11.87
N GLY A 29 16.38 7.36 -11.85
CA GLY A 29 15.42 7.60 -12.93
C GLY A 29 15.31 6.48 -13.96
N LEU A 30 16.12 5.42 -13.85
CA LEU A 30 16.19 4.33 -14.83
C LEU A 30 15.03 3.34 -14.73
N ILE A 31 14.40 3.23 -13.56
CA ILE A 31 13.32 2.28 -13.30
C ILE A 31 12.13 3.06 -12.76
N ASP A 32 10.99 3.04 -13.48
CA ASP A 32 9.73 3.59 -13.00
C ASP A 32 8.88 2.47 -12.39
N VAL A 33 8.90 2.37 -11.07
CA VAL A 33 8.05 1.42 -10.35
C VAL A 33 6.63 1.96 -10.18
N GLY A 34 6.43 3.27 -10.33
CA GLY A 34 5.14 3.92 -10.16
C GLY A 34 4.72 4.02 -8.70
N THR A 35 3.77 4.90 -8.39
CA THR A 35 3.12 5.02 -7.08
C THR A 35 1.62 5.08 -7.32
N HIS A 36 0.83 4.41 -6.48
CA HIS A 36 -0.58 4.22 -6.71
C HIS A 36 -1.43 4.88 -5.61
N MET A 37 -2.56 5.46 -6.01
CA MET A 37 -3.65 5.81 -5.10
C MET A 37 -4.93 5.11 -5.55
N SER A 38 -5.92 5.02 -4.67
CA SER A 38 -7.24 4.50 -5.01
C SER A 38 -8.36 5.38 -4.47
N ILE A 39 -9.52 5.30 -5.11
CA ILE A 39 -10.73 6.01 -4.69
C ILE A 39 -11.87 5.00 -4.72
N CYS A 40 -12.53 4.78 -3.60
CA CYS A 40 -13.72 3.93 -3.54
C CYS A 40 -14.96 4.73 -3.13
N ARG A 41 -16.08 4.40 -3.75
CA ARG A 41 -17.39 4.97 -3.47
C ARG A 41 -18.04 4.23 -2.30
N LEU A 42 -18.53 4.96 -1.32
CA LEU A 42 -19.30 4.43 -0.20
C LEU A 42 -20.79 4.36 -0.56
N THR A 43 -21.56 3.56 0.19
CA THR A 43 -23.02 3.37 -0.02
C THR A 43 -23.80 4.67 0.13
N ASN A 44 -23.32 5.60 0.96
CA ASN A 44 -23.89 6.94 1.09
C ASN A 44 -23.62 7.89 -0.10
N GLY A 45 -22.86 7.43 -1.10
CA GLY A 45 -22.52 8.18 -2.31
C GLY A 45 -21.32 9.11 -2.20
N ASN A 46 -20.66 9.16 -1.03
CA ASN A 46 -19.37 9.82 -0.86
C ASN A 46 -18.21 8.90 -1.24
N TYR A 47 -16.99 9.41 -1.17
CA TYR A 47 -15.78 8.69 -1.54
C TYR A 47 -14.76 8.68 -0.40
N LEU A 48 -14.08 7.54 -0.29
CA LEU A 48 -12.86 7.37 0.47
C LEU A 48 -11.68 7.36 -0.49
N VAL A 49 -10.71 8.24 -0.25
CA VAL A 49 -9.42 8.26 -0.96
C VAL A 49 -8.42 7.45 -0.14
N ILE A 50 -7.74 6.50 -0.78
CA ILE A 50 -6.79 5.56 -0.19
C ILE A 50 -5.41 5.83 -0.78
N ASP A 51 -4.52 6.32 0.07
CA ASP A 51 -3.25 6.95 -0.29
C ASP A 51 -3.38 8.08 -1.31
N THR A 52 -2.26 8.70 -1.65
CA THR A 52 -2.25 9.85 -2.54
C THR A 52 -1.12 9.77 -3.54
N VAL A 53 -1.33 10.40 -4.69
CA VAL A 53 -0.28 10.68 -5.67
C VAL A 53 -0.31 12.16 -6.02
N ASN A 54 0.78 12.67 -6.59
CA ASN A 54 0.79 14.02 -7.12
C ASN A 54 -0.23 14.17 -8.25
N LEU A 55 -1.07 15.20 -8.17
CA LEU A 55 -2.11 15.45 -9.14
C LEU A 55 -1.62 16.42 -10.22
N ASP A 56 -1.67 15.98 -11.48
CA ASP A 56 -1.65 16.94 -12.59
C ASP A 56 -3.05 17.53 -12.82
N ALA A 57 -3.14 18.56 -13.67
CA ALA A 57 -4.39 19.27 -13.92
C ALA A 57 -5.49 18.36 -14.50
N GLN A 58 -5.12 17.33 -15.27
CA GLN A 58 -6.08 16.41 -15.88
C GLN A 58 -6.62 15.44 -14.83
N LEU A 59 -5.74 14.81 -14.05
CA LEU A 59 -6.14 13.92 -12.97
C LEU A 59 -6.97 14.66 -11.91
N LYS A 60 -6.59 15.90 -11.58
CA LYS A 60 -7.41 16.73 -10.68
C LYS A 60 -8.83 16.94 -11.24
N SER A 61 -8.96 17.27 -12.51
CA SER A 61 -10.26 17.46 -13.17
C SER A 61 -11.11 16.17 -13.15
N GLU A 62 -10.50 15.00 -13.37
CA GLU A 62 -11.18 13.71 -13.29
C GLU A 62 -11.69 13.43 -11.85
N ILE A 63 -10.87 13.72 -10.82
CA ILE A 63 -11.27 13.59 -9.42
C ILE A 63 -12.37 14.61 -9.05
N ASP A 64 -12.26 15.86 -9.50
CA ASP A 64 -13.27 16.90 -9.26
C ASP A 64 -14.61 16.48 -9.86
N ALA A 65 -14.62 15.95 -11.08
CA ALA A 65 -15.84 15.45 -11.71
C ALA A 65 -16.47 14.29 -10.93
N LEU A 66 -15.65 13.35 -10.44
CA LEU A 66 -16.11 12.21 -9.65
C LEU A 66 -16.68 12.63 -8.28
N THR A 67 -16.05 13.61 -7.65
CA THR A 67 -16.26 13.95 -6.22
C THR A 67 -16.99 15.29 -6.02
N ASN A 68 -17.54 15.88 -7.09
CA ASN A 68 -18.16 17.20 -7.07
C ASN A 68 -17.20 18.27 -6.47
N GLY A 69 -16.06 18.45 -7.12
CA GLY A 69 -15.00 19.39 -6.70
C GLY A 69 -14.41 19.06 -5.33
N GLY A 70 -14.34 17.78 -4.96
CA GLY A 70 -13.86 17.33 -3.66
C GLY A 70 -14.91 17.34 -2.54
N SER A 71 -16.10 17.91 -2.74
CA SER A 71 -17.13 17.99 -1.69
C SER A 71 -17.68 16.64 -1.23
N LYS A 72 -17.57 15.60 -2.09
CA LYS A 72 -17.94 14.22 -1.75
C LYS A 72 -16.77 13.39 -1.24
N ILE A 73 -15.56 13.94 -1.08
CA ILE A 73 -14.47 13.24 -0.40
C ILE A 73 -14.78 13.25 1.09
N GLN A 74 -15.25 12.12 1.60
CA GLN A 74 -15.55 11.98 3.02
C GLN A 74 -14.27 11.90 3.85
N ALA A 75 -13.27 11.20 3.33
CA ALA A 75 -11.98 11.07 3.98
C ALA A 75 -10.85 10.70 3.01
N VAL A 76 -9.62 10.98 3.45
CA VAL A 76 -8.37 10.51 2.86
C VAL A 76 -7.65 9.68 3.92
N VAL A 77 -7.23 8.47 3.58
CA VAL A 77 -6.51 7.56 4.50
C VAL A 77 -5.10 7.27 3.97
N ALA A 78 -4.09 7.46 4.82
CA ALA A 78 -2.69 7.19 4.51
C ALA A 78 -2.26 5.83 5.06
N THR A 79 -2.08 4.83 4.19
CA THR A 79 -2.07 3.43 4.62
C THR A 79 -0.69 2.90 4.97
N HIS A 80 0.39 3.45 4.40
CA HIS A 80 1.76 3.00 4.67
C HIS A 80 2.65 4.09 5.29
N PRO A 81 3.40 3.83 6.39
CA PRO A 81 4.17 4.85 7.14
C PRO A 81 5.18 5.69 6.35
N PHE A 82 5.63 5.21 5.19
CA PHE A 82 6.62 5.88 4.35
C PHE A 82 6.05 6.47 3.05
N HIS A 83 4.74 6.37 2.81
CA HIS A 83 4.09 6.94 1.61
C HIS A 83 3.68 8.38 1.84
N THR A 84 4.66 9.26 2.06
CA THR A 84 4.41 10.61 2.59
C THR A 84 4.46 11.72 1.54
N LEU A 85 5.06 11.49 0.37
CA LEU A 85 5.50 12.59 -0.51
C LEU A 85 4.33 13.35 -1.14
N ALA A 86 3.26 12.63 -1.51
CA ALA A 86 2.12 13.21 -2.22
C ALA A 86 1.07 13.87 -1.32
N PHE A 87 1.07 13.60 -0.01
CA PHE A 87 0.00 14.04 0.90
C PHE A 87 -0.14 15.56 0.99
N ARG A 88 0.99 16.28 1.03
CA ARG A 88 0.99 17.76 1.06
C ARG A 88 0.37 18.35 -0.21
N GLY A 89 0.74 17.81 -1.37
CA GLY A 89 0.20 18.22 -2.66
C GLY A 89 -1.30 17.94 -2.74
N PHE A 90 -1.73 16.73 -2.34
CA PHE A 90 -3.14 16.37 -2.33
C PHE A 90 -3.96 17.25 -1.36
N TYR A 91 -3.43 17.50 -0.15
CA TYR A 91 -4.04 18.38 0.84
C TYR A 91 -4.25 19.81 0.32
N SER A 92 -3.28 20.35 -0.44
CA SER A 92 -3.42 21.68 -1.04
C SER A 92 -4.60 21.78 -2.02
N HIS A 93 -4.98 20.68 -2.67
CA HIS A 93 -6.13 20.61 -3.57
C HIS A 93 -7.45 20.36 -2.84
N TYR A 94 -7.43 19.60 -1.74
CA TYR A 94 -8.63 19.20 -1.01
C TYR A 94 -8.47 19.41 0.51
N PRO A 95 -8.31 20.66 0.98
CA PRO A 95 -8.01 20.94 2.39
C PRO A 95 -9.19 20.69 3.33
N ASN A 96 -10.42 20.65 2.79
CA ASN A 96 -11.64 20.46 3.58
C ASN A 96 -11.98 18.99 3.85
N ALA A 97 -11.28 18.04 3.21
CA ALA A 97 -11.45 16.63 3.49
C ALA A 97 -10.90 16.26 4.87
N LYS A 98 -11.38 15.17 5.46
CA LYS A 98 -10.84 14.62 6.71
C LYS A 98 -9.68 13.69 6.42
N TYR A 99 -8.52 13.93 7.03
CA TYR A 99 -7.32 13.12 6.82
C TYR A 99 -7.06 12.20 8.01
N TYR A 100 -6.79 10.93 7.73
CA TYR A 100 -6.42 9.92 8.71
C TYR A 100 -5.10 9.28 8.29
N GLY A 101 -4.18 9.15 9.23
CA GLY A 101 -2.83 8.71 8.90
C GLY A 101 -2.35 7.59 9.81
N THR A 102 -1.26 6.95 9.42
CA THR A 102 -0.50 6.11 10.36
C THR A 102 0.15 6.98 11.45
N PRO A 103 0.61 6.39 12.57
CA PRO A 103 1.30 7.15 13.61
C PRO A 103 2.50 7.96 13.10
N ARG A 104 3.19 7.48 12.05
CA ARG A 104 4.32 8.20 11.45
C ARG A 104 3.86 9.46 10.72
N HIS A 105 2.78 9.42 9.94
CA HIS A 105 2.24 10.59 9.25
C HIS A 105 1.92 11.74 10.21
N LEU A 106 1.26 11.40 11.33
CA LEU A 106 0.93 12.36 12.39
C LEU A 106 2.18 13.04 12.97
N ARG A 107 3.32 12.34 13.02
CA ARG A 107 4.60 12.88 13.51
C ARG A 107 5.35 13.72 12.47
N VAL A 108 5.38 13.28 11.20
CA VAL A 108 6.27 13.84 10.16
C VAL A 108 5.59 14.78 9.16
N ILE A 109 4.25 14.86 9.19
CA ILE A 109 3.45 15.78 8.38
C ILE A 109 2.48 16.57 9.29
N PRO A 110 2.98 17.34 10.28
CA PRO A 110 2.14 18.02 11.27
C PRO A 110 1.29 19.17 10.68
N GLU A 111 1.57 19.62 9.46
CA GLU A 111 0.78 20.67 8.78
C GLU A 111 -0.57 20.18 8.26
N ILE A 112 -0.75 18.87 8.09
CA ILE A 112 -2.07 18.29 7.77
C ILE A 112 -2.80 18.08 9.10
N PRO A 113 -4.04 18.58 9.25
CA PRO A 113 -4.84 18.38 10.46
C PRO A 113 -5.40 16.96 10.50
N TRP A 114 -4.54 15.98 10.82
CA TRP A 114 -4.93 14.58 10.95
C TRP A 114 -5.99 14.43 12.04
N VAL A 115 -7.18 13.97 11.65
CA VAL A 115 -8.32 13.82 12.57
C VAL A 115 -8.36 12.44 13.24
N GLY A 116 -7.50 11.50 12.82
CA GLY A 116 -7.38 10.20 13.47
C GLY A 116 -6.20 9.38 13.01
N ASP A 117 -5.87 8.40 13.85
CA ASP A 117 -4.76 7.46 13.69
C ASP A 117 -5.29 6.08 13.25
N LEU A 118 -4.74 5.54 12.16
CA LEU A 118 -5.11 4.22 11.62
C LEU A 118 -4.59 3.05 12.46
N GLN A 119 -3.65 3.25 13.39
CA GLN A 119 -3.30 2.21 14.38
C GLN A 119 -4.53 1.88 15.25
N CYS A 120 -5.35 2.88 15.56
CA CYS A 120 -6.54 2.73 16.38
C CYS A 120 -7.62 1.90 15.66
N PRO A 121 -8.07 0.76 16.24
CA PRO A 121 -9.14 -0.05 15.63
C PRO A 121 -10.44 0.72 15.43
N LYS A 122 -10.78 1.68 16.32
CA LYS A 122 -12.00 2.49 16.19
C LYS A 122 -11.96 3.39 14.96
N THR A 123 -10.80 3.94 14.61
CA THR A 123 -10.61 4.73 13.39
C THR A 123 -10.82 3.85 12.15
N ARG A 124 -10.23 2.66 12.15
CA ARG A 124 -10.34 1.70 11.04
C ARG A 124 -11.77 1.20 10.80
N ALA A 125 -12.60 1.18 11.83
CA ALA A 125 -14.01 0.76 11.74
C ALA A 125 -14.98 1.86 11.28
N LEU A 126 -14.54 3.10 11.04
CA LEU A 126 -15.42 4.25 10.73
C LEU A 126 -16.23 4.09 9.43
N TRP A 127 -15.77 3.25 8.51
CA TRP A 127 -16.37 3.04 7.20
C TRP A 127 -16.98 1.65 7.01
N GLU A 128 -17.09 0.87 8.09
CA GLU A 128 -17.82 -0.40 8.06
C GLU A 128 -19.34 -0.13 7.89
N PRO A 129 -20.06 -0.97 7.14
CA PRO A 129 -19.61 -2.21 6.49
C PRO A 129 -19.05 -2.05 5.07
N ASP A 130 -18.96 -0.83 4.52
CA ASP A 130 -18.54 -0.61 3.14
C ASP A 130 -17.05 -0.93 2.93
N VAL A 131 -16.24 -0.62 3.94
CA VAL A 131 -14.78 -0.77 3.92
C VAL A 131 -14.29 -1.40 5.23
N PHE A 132 -13.47 -2.44 5.11
CA PHE A 132 -12.78 -3.07 6.22
C PHE A 132 -11.28 -2.80 6.15
N MET A 133 -10.64 -2.58 7.30
CA MET A 133 -9.20 -2.26 7.37
C MET A 133 -8.45 -3.15 8.36
N ARG A 134 -7.35 -3.78 7.92
CA ARG A 134 -6.51 -4.66 8.75
C ARG A 134 -5.04 -4.32 8.60
N ILE A 135 -4.25 -4.53 9.65
CA ILE A 135 -2.80 -4.35 9.65
C ILE A 135 -2.18 -5.74 9.85
N PRO A 136 -1.13 -6.13 9.08
CA PRO A 136 -0.41 -7.37 9.28
C PRO A 136 0.03 -7.58 10.73
N ALA A 137 -0.14 -8.79 11.26
CA ALA A 137 0.42 -9.18 12.55
C ALA A 137 1.88 -9.64 12.38
N GLY A 138 2.68 -9.54 13.46
CA GLY A 138 4.07 -9.97 13.46
C GLY A 138 5.06 -8.98 12.82
N SER A 139 4.61 -7.76 12.50
CA SER A 139 5.41 -6.69 11.91
C SER A 139 5.23 -5.36 12.64
N GLU A 140 6.20 -4.46 12.50
CA GLU A 140 6.14 -3.10 13.05
C GLU A 140 5.40 -2.16 12.09
N PHE A 141 4.46 -1.37 12.62
CA PHE A 141 3.63 -0.43 11.87
C PHE A 141 3.70 1.02 12.39
N VAL A 142 4.01 1.22 13.67
CA VAL A 142 3.96 2.53 14.34
C VAL A 142 5.18 3.38 14.02
N ASP A 143 6.35 2.76 14.08
CA ASP A 143 7.63 3.38 13.78
C ASP A 143 8.61 2.34 13.21
N PRO A 144 8.39 1.84 11.98
CA PRO A 144 9.20 0.77 11.44
C PRO A 144 10.66 1.21 11.28
N LYS A 145 11.58 0.44 11.87
CA LYS A 145 13.03 0.66 11.76
C LYS A 145 13.73 -0.57 11.17
N PRO A 146 14.89 -0.39 10.52
CA PRO A 146 15.42 0.90 10.07
C PRO A 146 14.59 1.48 8.92
N GLU A 147 14.44 2.80 8.89
CA GLU A 147 13.56 3.50 7.94
C GLU A 147 13.94 3.25 6.47
N LEU A 148 15.23 3.02 6.20
CA LEU A 148 15.72 2.76 4.85
C LEU A 148 15.22 1.44 4.24
N SER A 149 14.76 0.49 5.07
CA SER A 149 14.47 -0.86 4.58
C SER A 149 13.27 -1.58 5.20
N ASN A 150 12.67 -1.04 6.27
CA ASN A 150 11.49 -1.64 6.88
C ASN A 150 10.18 -1.05 6.34
N HIS A 151 9.85 -1.40 5.08
CA HIS A 151 8.65 -0.95 4.37
C HIS A 151 7.66 -2.11 4.21
N PHE A 152 7.55 -2.96 5.23
CA PHE A 152 6.74 -4.17 5.11
C PHE A 152 5.27 -3.94 5.42
N SER A 153 4.98 -3.25 6.53
CA SER A 153 3.65 -3.26 7.13
C SER A 153 2.86 -2.00 6.76
N ASN A 154 1.63 -2.19 6.30
CA ASN A 154 0.65 -1.14 6.00
C ASN A 154 -0.76 -1.55 6.43
N VAL A 155 -1.73 -0.65 6.21
CA VAL A 155 -3.14 -0.99 6.30
C VAL A 155 -3.60 -1.62 4.98
N PHE A 156 -4.17 -2.82 5.04
CA PHE A 156 -4.95 -3.41 3.96
C PHE A 156 -6.36 -2.84 4.03
N VAL A 157 -6.85 -2.29 2.93
CA VAL A 157 -8.17 -1.67 2.81
C VAL A 157 -9.01 -2.50 1.84
N TYR A 158 -10.05 -3.17 2.34
CA TYR A 158 -10.97 -3.97 1.53
C TYR A 158 -12.28 -3.21 1.31
N HIS A 159 -12.58 -2.92 0.06
CA HIS A 159 -13.86 -2.35 -0.36
C HIS A 159 -14.80 -3.47 -0.82
N VAL A 160 -15.93 -3.61 -0.12
CA VAL A 160 -16.83 -4.76 -0.25
C VAL A 160 -17.52 -4.79 -1.62
N GLU A 161 -18.11 -3.67 -2.06
CA GLU A 161 -18.90 -3.63 -3.30
C GLU A 161 -18.08 -4.00 -4.53
N SER A 162 -16.83 -3.51 -4.61
CA SER A 162 -15.95 -3.80 -5.74
C SER A 162 -15.15 -5.09 -5.59
N LYS A 163 -15.23 -5.74 -4.42
CA LYS A 163 -14.35 -6.86 -4.02
C LYS A 163 -12.86 -6.54 -4.24
N THR A 164 -12.43 -5.33 -3.89
CA THR A 164 -11.04 -4.87 -4.15
C THR A 164 -10.30 -4.63 -2.84
N VAL A 165 -9.08 -5.17 -2.74
CA VAL A 165 -8.12 -4.84 -1.68
C VAL A 165 -7.09 -3.86 -2.20
N HIS A 166 -6.93 -2.72 -1.54
CA HIS A 166 -5.71 -1.92 -1.62
C HIS A 166 -4.76 -2.39 -0.53
N ASN A 167 -3.59 -2.91 -0.91
CA ASN A 167 -2.63 -3.51 0.02
C ASN A 167 -1.29 -2.77 0.10
N ASP A 168 -1.12 -1.66 -0.64
CA ASP A 168 0.11 -0.89 -0.62
C ASP A 168 1.35 -1.81 -0.87
N ASP A 169 2.37 -1.79 -0.01
CA ASP A 169 3.66 -2.46 -0.25
C ASP A 169 3.74 -3.94 0.15
N THR A 170 2.93 -4.44 1.09
CA THR A 170 3.12 -5.80 1.68
C THR A 170 3.19 -6.89 0.60
N ILE A 171 2.29 -6.84 -0.39
CA ILE A 171 2.23 -7.73 -1.55
C ILE A 171 2.47 -6.90 -2.80
N LEU A 172 3.47 -7.29 -3.57
CA LEU A 172 3.80 -6.69 -4.86
C LEU A 172 3.22 -7.54 -5.98
N PHE A 173 2.62 -6.91 -6.98
CA PHE A 173 2.22 -7.56 -8.22
C PHE A 173 3.02 -7.01 -9.41
N SER A 174 3.63 -7.90 -10.18
CA SER A 174 4.41 -7.55 -11.37
C SER A 174 3.53 -7.65 -12.62
N ASP A 175 3.00 -6.53 -13.08
CA ASP A 175 2.27 -6.42 -14.34
C ASP A 175 3.19 -5.88 -15.44
N ASN A 176 3.53 -6.72 -16.42
CA ASN A 176 4.42 -6.42 -17.53
C ASN A 176 5.69 -5.63 -17.14
N PRO A 177 6.54 -6.16 -16.23
CA PRO A 177 7.71 -5.43 -15.75
C PRO A 177 8.67 -5.11 -16.90
N GLY A 178 9.25 -3.91 -16.84
CA GLY A 178 10.29 -3.48 -17.78
C GLY A 178 11.52 -4.40 -17.76
N TRP A 179 12.35 -4.32 -18.79
CA TRP A 179 13.49 -5.23 -18.98
C TRP A 179 14.48 -5.24 -17.79
N LEU A 180 14.73 -4.09 -17.16
CA LEU A 180 15.58 -3.97 -15.97
C LEU A 180 15.01 -4.76 -14.78
N LEU A 181 13.71 -4.64 -14.52
CA LEU A 181 13.03 -5.38 -13.46
C LEU A 181 13.05 -6.89 -13.74
N LYS A 182 12.86 -7.29 -15.01
CA LYS A 182 12.99 -8.70 -15.44
C LYS A 182 14.39 -9.25 -15.16
N MET A 183 15.45 -8.48 -15.41
CA MET A 183 16.84 -8.86 -15.10
C MET A 183 17.08 -9.00 -13.59
N LEU A 184 16.35 -8.24 -12.77
CA LEU A 184 16.36 -8.36 -11.30
C LEU A 184 15.47 -9.50 -10.76
N GLY A 185 14.88 -10.31 -11.64
CA GLY A 185 14.11 -11.51 -11.28
C GLY A 185 12.60 -11.30 -11.13
N PHE A 186 12.08 -10.09 -11.40
CA PHE A 186 10.64 -9.86 -11.46
C PHE A 186 10.05 -10.54 -12.69
N LYS A 187 9.04 -11.39 -12.48
CA LYS A 187 8.38 -12.14 -13.54
C LYS A 187 7.00 -11.57 -13.80
N ASP A 188 6.62 -11.51 -15.06
CA ASP A 188 5.29 -11.06 -15.46
C ASP A 188 4.19 -11.93 -14.85
N GLY A 189 3.10 -11.31 -14.43
CA GLY A 189 1.95 -11.97 -13.83
C GLY A 189 2.21 -12.65 -12.48
N THR A 190 3.25 -12.24 -11.75
CA THR A 190 3.59 -12.86 -10.45
C THR A 190 3.37 -11.94 -9.26
N MET A 191 2.98 -12.55 -8.13
CA MET A 191 2.95 -11.90 -6.82
C MET A 191 4.14 -12.33 -5.97
N MET A 192 4.61 -11.41 -5.14
CA MET A 192 5.58 -11.70 -4.08
C MET A 192 5.32 -10.81 -2.87
N PHE A 193 5.73 -11.27 -1.68
CA PHE A 193 5.81 -10.38 -0.52
C PHE A 193 6.96 -9.39 -0.68
N HIS A 194 6.81 -8.21 -0.09
CA HIS A 194 7.83 -7.18 -0.09
C HIS A 194 9.19 -7.74 0.36
N PRO A 195 10.32 -7.37 -0.28
CA PRO A 195 11.64 -7.91 0.04
C PRO A 195 12.04 -7.78 1.52
N SER A 196 11.57 -6.74 2.21
CA SER A 196 11.84 -6.51 3.64
C SER A 196 11.32 -7.61 4.56
N LEU A 197 10.36 -8.45 4.12
CA LEU A 197 9.94 -9.65 4.84
C LEU A 197 11.13 -10.55 5.23
N LYS A 198 12.18 -10.58 4.39
CA LYS A 198 13.38 -11.42 4.62
C LYS A 198 14.38 -10.79 5.59
N GLY A 199 14.15 -9.57 6.04
CA GLY A 199 15.01 -8.81 6.93
C GLY A 199 14.19 -8.13 8.04
N PRO A 200 14.05 -6.79 8.05
CA PRO A 200 13.45 -6.06 9.17
C PRO A 200 11.91 -6.08 9.19
N GLY A 201 11.26 -6.60 8.15
CA GLY A 201 9.81 -6.51 7.98
C GLY A 201 9.00 -7.22 9.05
N LEU A 202 9.53 -8.32 9.60
CA LEU A 202 8.94 -9.04 10.71
C LEU A 202 9.74 -8.79 11.98
N TYR A 203 9.07 -8.80 13.14
CA TYR A 203 9.78 -8.72 14.40
C TYR A 203 10.78 -9.89 14.53
N PRO A 204 11.95 -9.66 15.17
CA PRO A 204 13.00 -10.67 15.32
C PRO A 204 12.66 -11.70 16.42
N THR A 205 11.40 -12.13 16.49
CA THR A 205 10.91 -13.16 17.41
C THR A 205 10.57 -14.43 16.62
N LYS A 206 10.57 -15.58 17.29
CA LYS A 206 10.16 -16.84 16.66
C LYS A 206 8.68 -16.83 16.23
N ASP A 207 7.84 -16.08 16.93
CA ASP A 207 6.39 -16.11 16.73
C ASP A 207 5.93 -15.20 15.58
N ALA A 208 6.66 -14.12 15.30
CA ALA A 208 6.26 -13.11 14.32
C ALA A 208 5.98 -13.64 12.89
N PRO A 209 6.82 -14.51 12.29
CA PRO A 209 6.51 -15.11 10.99
C PRO A 209 5.23 -15.96 11.00
N LEU A 210 4.94 -16.62 12.12
CA LEU A 210 3.74 -17.46 12.28
C LEU A 210 2.50 -16.60 12.53
N GLN A 211 2.63 -15.49 13.26
CA GLN A 211 1.58 -14.49 13.42
C GLN A 211 1.20 -13.86 12.08
N PHE A 212 2.18 -13.50 11.24
CA PHE A 212 1.93 -12.98 9.89
C PHE A 212 1.18 -14.00 9.03
N LYS A 213 1.63 -15.27 9.04
CA LYS A 213 0.94 -16.37 8.34
C LYS A 213 -0.50 -16.51 8.79
N ALA A 214 -0.73 -16.65 10.10
CA ALA A 214 -2.06 -16.85 10.67
C ALA A 214 -2.99 -15.66 10.37
N TRP A 215 -2.45 -14.44 10.43
CA TRP A 215 -3.19 -13.22 10.06
C TRP A 215 -3.64 -13.25 8.60
N LEU A 216 -2.76 -13.62 7.66
CA LEU A 216 -3.12 -13.66 6.25
C LEU A 216 -4.07 -14.82 5.93
N GLU A 217 -3.94 -15.96 6.62
CA GLU A 217 -4.92 -17.06 6.55
C GLU A 217 -6.30 -16.59 7.00
N GLN A 218 -6.39 -15.86 8.11
CA GLN A 218 -7.65 -15.31 8.60
C GLN A 218 -8.22 -14.25 7.64
N LEU A 219 -7.38 -13.39 7.06
CA LEU A 219 -7.80 -12.43 6.04
C LEU A 219 -8.41 -13.14 4.82
N LEU A 220 -7.77 -14.21 4.33
CA LEU A 220 -8.27 -15.01 3.20
C LEU A 220 -9.57 -15.75 3.52
N GLN A 221 -9.83 -16.08 4.79
CA GLN A 221 -11.09 -16.66 5.24
C GLN A 221 -12.20 -15.61 5.31
N ASP A 222 -11.89 -14.44 5.85
CA ASP A 222 -12.88 -13.41 6.15
C ASP A 222 -13.25 -12.55 4.93
N TRP A 223 -12.32 -12.35 3.99
CA TRP A 223 -12.51 -11.43 2.85
C TRP A 223 -12.64 -12.18 1.53
N ASP A 224 -13.74 -11.92 0.84
CA ASP A 224 -14.04 -12.42 -0.51
C ASP A 224 -13.69 -11.35 -1.56
N PHE A 225 -12.39 -11.16 -1.80
CA PHE A 225 -11.89 -10.18 -2.77
C PHE A 225 -11.51 -10.83 -4.11
N GLU A 226 -11.74 -10.10 -5.20
CA GLU A 226 -11.39 -10.50 -6.56
C GLU A 226 -10.16 -9.76 -7.08
N ASN A 227 -9.99 -8.52 -6.61
CA ASN A 227 -8.99 -7.59 -7.11
C ASN A 227 -8.01 -7.19 -6.01
N LEU A 228 -6.75 -6.93 -6.38
CA LEU A 228 -5.73 -6.40 -5.50
C LEU A 228 -4.91 -5.30 -6.18
N CYS A 229 -4.86 -4.13 -5.54
CA CYS A 229 -4.00 -3.02 -5.92
C CYS A 229 -2.78 -2.97 -4.98
N SER A 230 -1.57 -3.03 -5.53
CA SER A 230 -0.34 -2.73 -4.79
C SER A 230 0.06 -1.27 -4.96
N ALA A 231 0.97 -0.81 -4.11
CA ALA A 231 1.59 0.51 -4.15
C ALA A 231 2.37 0.80 -5.42
N HIS A 232 3.05 -0.23 -5.91
CA HIS A 232 4.02 -0.16 -6.98
C HIS A 232 3.72 -1.22 -8.03
N ASN A 233 4.26 -1.00 -9.22
CA ASN A 233 4.17 -1.81 -10.41
C ASN A 233 2.74 -1.90 -10.96
N GLY A 234 1.97 -2.93 -10.59
CA GLY A 234 0.68 -3.23 -11.21
C GLY A 234 -0.44 -3.53 -10.22
N CYS A 235 -1.63 -3.79 -10.76
CA CYS A 235 -2.77 -4.29 -10.00
C CYS A 235 -3.18 -5.66 -10.56
N ARG A 236 -3.58 -6.59 -9.69
CA ARG A 236 -4.17 -7.85 -10.12
C ARG A 236 -5.69 -7.70 -10.17
N VAL A 237 -6.26 -7.65 -11.38
CA VAL A 237 -7.71 -7.66 -11.62
C VAL A 237 -8.19 -9.09 -11.85
N GLY A 238 -9.13 -9.55 -11.02
CA GLY A 238 -9.69 -10.90 -11.00
C GLY A 238 -8.75 -11.97 -10.43
N GLY A 239 -9.30 -12.92 -9.67
CA GLY A 239 -8.55 -14.06 -9.13
C GLY A 239 -7.40 -13.68 -8.19
N ALA A 240 -7.39 -12.47 -7.63
CA ALA A 240 -6.31 -12.00 -6.77
C ALA A 240 -6.24 -12.82 -5.47
N ARG A 241 -7.38 -13.20 -4.89
CA ARG A 241 -7.45 -13.98 -3.66
C ARG A 241 -6.78 -15.35 -3.79
N ASP A 242 -7.02 -16.05 -4.89
CA ASP A 242 -6.39 -17.35 -5.15
C ASP A 242 -4.87 -17.21 -5.31
N MET A 243 -4.41 -16.15 -5.99
CA MET A 243 -2.98 -15.86 -6.10
C MET A 243 -2.34 -15.52 -4.75
N VAL A 244 -3.03 -14.79 -3.86
CA VAL A 244 -2.55 -14.51 -2.51
C VAL A 244 -2.48 -15.79 -1.67
N ALA A 245 -3.47 -16.67 -1.80
CA ALA A 245 -3.46 -17.98 -1.14
C ALA A 245 -2.29 -18.85 -1.63
N GLU A 246 -2.05 -18.90 -2.95
CA GLU A 246 -0.91 -19.61 -3.53
C GLU A 246 0.44 -19.00 -3.09
N LEU A 247 0.54 -17.67 -3.05
CA LEU A 247 1.71 -16.96 -2.53
C LEU A 247 2.01 -17.34 -1.08
N LEU A 248 1.00 -17.34 -0.21
CA LEU A 248 1.15 -17.72 1.19
C LEU A 248 1.56 -19.19 1.34
N HIS A 249 0.94 -20.08 0.56
CA HIS A 249 1.31 -21.49 0.53
C HIS A 249 2.79 -21.67 0.16
N LYS A 250 3.26 -21.04 -0.92
CA LYS A 250 4.66 -21.07 -1.35
C LYS A 250 5.62 -20.43 -0.33
N ALA A 251 5.18 -19.40 0.39
CA ALA A 251 6.00 -18.71 1.40
C ALA A 251 6.06 -19.45 2.74
N THR A 252 5.14 -20.37 3.03
CA THR A 252 5.03 -21.05 4.34
C THR A 252 6.33 -21.72 4.79
N PRO A 253 7.05 -22.52 3.96
CA PRO A 253 8.34 -23.09 4.36
C PRO A 253 9.39 -22.04 4.71
N LYS A 254 9.36 -20.89 4.02
CA LYS A 254 10.28 -19.78 4.27
C LYS A 254 9.95 -19.06 5.59
N LEU A 255 8.68 -18.83 5.89
CA LEU A 255 8.24 -18.25 7.16
C LEU A 255 8.63 -19.15 8.34
N GLN A 256 8.46 -20.48 8.20
CA GLN A 256 8.93 -21.44 9.20
C GLN A 256 10.45 -21.35 9.39
N LYS A 257 11.23 -21.30 8.30
CA LYS A 257 12.69 -21.15 8.38
C LYS A 257 13.12 -19.85 9.08
N ILE A 258 12.39 -18.75 8.88
CA ILE A 258 12.65 -17.48 9.58
C ILE A 258 12.36 -17.66 11.07
N SER A 259 11.21 -18.25 11.43
CA SER A 259 10.85 -18.57 12.83
C SER A 259 11.94 -19.39 13.52
N ASP A 260 12.38 -20.48 12.90
CA ASP A 260 13.42 -21.37 13.45
C ASP A 260 14.78 -20.68 13.60
N SER A 261 15.09 -19.74 12.69
CA SER A 261 16.31 -18.93 12.76
C SER A 261 16.26 -17.96 13.93
N ASN A 262 15.11 -17.32 14.14
CA ASN A 262 14.88 -16.37 15.23
C ASN A 262 14.92 -17.07 16.58
N ALA A 263 14.37 -18.28 16.68
CA ALA A 263 14.43 -19.11 17.89
C ALA A 263 15.88 -19.44 18.31
N LYS A 264 16.82 -19.46 17.36
CA LYS A 264 18.26 -19.71 17.59
C LYS A 264 19.05 -18.43 17.87
N GLY A 265 18.38 -17.28 17.97
CA GLY A 265 19.03 -15.99 18.19
C GLY A 265 19.96 -15.57 17.03
N LYS A 266 19.77 -16.12 15.83
CA LYS A 266 20.59 -15.72 14.68
C LYS A 266 20.29 -14.26 14.33
N PRO A 267 21.31 -13.42 14.12
CA PRO A 267 21.09 -12.04 13.71
C PRO A 267 20.30 -12.01 12.40
N GLN A 268 19.33 -11.09 12.30
CA GLN A 268 18.66 -10.84 11.03
C GLN A 268 19.69 -10.41 9.98
N PRO A 269 19.50 -10.79 8.70
CA PRO A 269 20.33 -10.24 7.63
C PRO A 269 20.25 -8.72 7.65
N ILE A 270 21.40 -8.05 7.54
CA ILE A 270 21.44 -6.61 7.35
C ILE A 270 20.76 -6.32 6.01
N SER A 271 19.59 -5.69 6.06
CA SER A 271 18.90 -5.24 4.85
C SER A 271 19.51 -3.92 4.41
N VAL A 272 20.26 -3.96 3.31
CA VAL A 272 20.48 -2.79 2.46
C VAL A 272 19.15 -2.53 1.76
N GLY A 273 18.53 -1.36 1.94
CA GLY A 273 17.18 -1.06 1.45
C GLY A 273 16.96 -1.46 0.00
N ALA A 274 15.72 -1.84 -0.34
CA ALA A 274 15.37 -2.29 -1.68
C ALA A 274 15.59 -1.21 -2.76
N TRP A 275 15.66 0.07 -2.35
CA TRP A 275 15.58 1.22 -3.26
C TRP A 275 16.76 2.20 -3.22
N GLY A 276 17.79 1.96 -2.40
CA GLY A 276 19.00 2.81 -2.42
C GLY A 276 19.89 2.71 -1.18
N LYS A 277 21.14 3.18 -1.32
CA LYS A 277 22.09 3.39 -0.21
C LYS A 277 22.05 4.82 0.36
N ASP A 278 21.23 5.68 -0.22
CA ASP A 278 21.12 7.08 0.16
C ASP A 278 20.20 7.20 1.39
N GLN A 279 20.79 7.55 2.53
CA GLN A 279 20.07 7.71 3.80
C GLN A 279 19.20 8.97 3.85
N SER A 280 19.29 9.86 2.85
CA SER A 280 18.53 11.10 2.81
C SER A 280 17.11 10.96 2.26
N ASN A 281 16.74 9.80 1.68
CA ASN A 281 15.43 9.59 1.07
C ASN A 281 14.85 8.22 1.47
N VAL A 282 14.29 8.16 2.69
CA VAL A 282 13.63 6.97 3.26
C VAL A 282 12.15 6.87 2.89
N GLU A 283 11.61 7.91 2.24
CA GLU A 283 10.22 7.95 1.80
C GLU A 283 10.05 7.18 0.48
N CYS A 284 8.90 6.54 0.34
CA CYS A 284 8.44 5.93 -0.90
C CYS A 284 7.13 6.62 -1.33
N GLY A 285 6.70 6.39 -2.57
CA GLY A 285 5.41 6.85 -3.05
C GLY A 285 5.36 8.31 -3.45
#